data_AF-A0A2V8C1K9-F1
#
_entry.id   AF-A0A2V8C1K9-F1
#
_cell.length_a   1.000
_cell.length_b   1.000
_cell.length_c   1.000
_cell.angle_alpha   90.00
_cell.angle_beta   90.00
_cell.angle_gamma   90.00
#
_symmetry.space_group_name_H-M   'P 1'
#
loop_
_entity.id
_entity.type
_entity.pdbx_description
1 polymer ?
#
loop_
_entity_poly.entity_id
_entity_poly.type
_entity_poly.pdbx_seq_one_letter_code
_entity_poly.pdbx_strand_id
1 'polypeptide(L)' 'MKPKNTICLWFDKDAQDAARFYAATFPNSEVTAVHKAPGDYPSGKAGDVLTVEFTVLGIPCLGLNGGPAFKHSEA' A
#
# COMPACT_ATOMS: atom_id res chain seq x y z
N MET A 1 7.90 7.82 -14.26
CA MET A 1 6.73 7.78 -15.16
C MET A 1 5.58 7.14 -14.38
N LYS A 2 4.37 7.70 -14.38
CA LYS A 2 3.23 7.04 -13.71
C LYS A 2 2.77 5.84 -14.54
N PRO A 3 2.61 4.65 -13.95
CA PRO A 3 2.12 3.48 -14.66
C PRO A 3 0.68 3.73 -15.14
N LYS A 4 0.33 3.17 -16.30
CA LYS A 4 -1.03 3.28 -16.86
C LYS A 4 -2.06 2.45 -16.08
N ASN A 5 -1.62 1.41 -15.37
CA ASN A 5 -2.45 0.55 -14.53
C ASN A 5 -1.67 0.17 -13.27
N THR A 6 -2.35 0.06 -12.13
CA THR A 6 -1.75 -0.20 -10.82
C THR A 6 -2.64 -1.17 -10.04
N ILE A 7 -2.06 -2.20 -9.44
CA ILE A 7 -2.79 -3.14 -8.59
C ILE A 7 -3.01 -2.51 -7.22
N CYS A 8 -4.27 -2.30 -6.83
CA CYS A 8 -4.62 -1.77 -5.52
C CYS A 8 -4.87 -2.93 -4.54
N LEU A 9 -4.11 -2.98 -3.44
CA LEU A 9 -4.24 -3.98 -2.38
C LEU A 9 -4.71 -3.32 -1.10
N TRP A 10 -5.64 -3.97 -0.41
CA TRP A 10 -6.26 -3.44 0.81
C TRP A 10 -5.51 -3.92 2.05
N PHE A 11 -5.20 -3.01 2.95
CA PHE A 11 -4.59 -3.31 4.24
C PHE A 11 -5.42 -2.71 5.36
N ASP A 12 -5.33 -3.32 6.53
CA ASP A 12 -5.93 -2.77 7.74
C ASP A 12 -5.23 -1.44 8.10
N LYS A 13 -3.92 -1.48 8.37
CA LYS A 13 -3.10 -0.30 8.72
C LYS A 13 -1.60 -0.40 8.35
N ASP A 14 -1.14 -1.57 7.91
CA ASP A 14 0.29 -1.88 7.80
C ASP A 14 0.78 -1.93 6.34
N ALA A 15 0.16 -1.19 5.41
CA ALA A 15 0.55 -1.17 4.00
C ALA A 15 2.03 -0.83 3.78
N GLN A 16 2.60 0.07 4.60
CA GLN A 16 4.02 0.45 4.48
C GLN A 16 4.96 -0.70 4.88
N ASP A 17 4.64 -1.40 5.96
CA ASP A 17 5.46 -2.52 6.43
C ASP A 17 5.36 -3.71 5.47
N ALA A 18 4.18 -3.98 4.93
CA ALA A 18 3.99 -4.97 3.87
C ALA A 18 4.79 -4.62 2.62
N ALA A 19 4.73 -3.37 2.14
CA ALA A 19 5.50 -2.92 0.99
C ALA A 19 7.02 -3.05 1.20
N ARG A 20 7.51 -2.73 2.40
CA ARG A 20 8.93 -2.92 2.78
C ARG A 20 9.30 -4.40 2.81
N PHE A 21 8.43 -5.25 3.34
CA PHE A 21 8.64 -6.70 3.33
C PHE A 21 8.74 -7.23 1.90
N TYR A 22 7.85 -6.84 0.99
CA TYR A 22 7.91 -7.27 -0.41
C TYR A 22 9.18 -6.78 -1.10
N ALA A 23 9.55 -5.51 -0.91
CA ALA A 23 10.77 -4.92 -1.46
C ALA A 23 12.04 -5.63 -0.97
N ALA A 24 12.07 -6.07 0.29
CA ALA A 24 13.19 -6.81 0.86
C ALA A 24 13.23 -8.30 0.42
N THR A 25 12.07 -8.85 0.06
CA THR A 25 11.91 -10.29 -0.22
C THR A 25 12.10 -10.62 -1.70
N PHE A 26 11.57 -9.79 -2.60
CA PHE A 26 11.53 -10.08 -4.03
C PHE A 26 12.52 -9.18 -4.80
N PRO A 27 13.18 -9.71 -5.84
CA PRO A 27 14.00 -8.87 -6.72
C PRO A 27 13.13 -7.85 -7.46
N ASN A 28 13.75 -6.78 -7.97
CA ASN A 28 13.07 -5.74 -8.76
C ASN A 28 11.78 -5.22 -8.06
N SER A 29 11.88 -5.00 -6.76
CA SER A 29 10.77 -4.59 -5.89
C SER A 29 11.27 -3.46 -4.99
N GLU A 30 10.51 -2.38 -4.91
CA GLU A 30 10.90 -1.20 -4.14
C GLU A 30 9.68 -0.43 -3.64
N VAL A 31 9.82 0.29 -2.52
CA VAL A 31 8.84 1.28 -2.07
C VAL A 31 9.16 2.60 -2.76
N THR A 32 8.22 3.14 -3.53
CA THR A 32 8.46 4.33 -4.37
C THR A 32 7.89 5.60 -3.75
N ALA A 33 6.80 5.53 -2.99
CA ALA A 33 6.24 6.68 -2.29
C ALA A 33 5.38 6.28 -1.09
N VAL A 34 5.27 7.18 -0.11
CA VAL A 34 4.38 7.06 1.05
C VAL A 34 3.56 8.34 1.14
N HIS A 35 2.23 8.20 1.09
CA HIS A 35 1.30 9.32 1.11
C HIS A 35 0.51 9.31 2.40
N LYS A 36 0.51 10.45 3.09
CA LYS A 36 -0.23 10.64 4.33
C LYS A 36 -1.64 11.15 4.06
N ALA A 37 -2.58 10.79 4.93
CA ALA A 37 -3.95 11.26 4.86
C ALA A 37 -4.01 12.80 5.01
N PRO A 38 -4.65 13.53 4.09
CA PRO A 38 -4.77 14.99 4.19
C PRO A 38 -5.81 15.45 5.24
N GLY A 39 -6.60 14.53 5.77
CA GLY A 39 -7.64 14.73 6.76
C GLY A 39 -8.01 13.42 7.45
N ASP A 40 -8.89 13.49 8.43
CA ASP A 40 -9.42 12.28 9.09
C ASP A 40 -10.27 11.45 8.11
N TYR A 41 -10.28 10.13 8.30
CA TYR A 41 -11.00 9.19 7.46
C TYR A 41 -11.58 8.04 8.30
N PRO A 42 -12.48 7.20 7.78
CA PRO A 42 -13.20 6.21 8.59
C PRO A 42 -12.33 5.25 9.42
N SER A 43 -11.08 5.03 9.01
CA SER A 43 -10.14 4.08 9.61
C SER A 43 -8.81 4.71 10.04
N GLY A 44 -8.72 6.04 10.13
CA GLY A 44 -7.52 6.73 10.64
C GLY A 44 -7.64 8.25 10.65
N LYS A 45 -6.52 8.93 10.91
CA LYS A 45 -6.47 10.38 11.12
C LYS A 45 -5.61 11.09 10.10
N ALA A 46 -5.75 12.41 10.02
CA ALA A 46 -4.85 13.26 9.26
C ALA A 46 -3.38 13.01 9.66
N GLY A 47 -2.51 12.84 8.66
CA GLY A 47 -1.08 12.55 8.88
C GLY A 47 -0.72 11.08 9.01
N ASP A 48 -1.69 10.18 9.18
CA ASP A 48 -1.46 8.73 9.13
C ASP A 48 -1.10 8.30 7.70
N VAL A 49 -0.36 7.20 7.56
CA VAL A 49 -0.08 6.63 6.23
C VAL A 49 -1.38 6.10 5.63
N LEU A 50 -1.79 6.66 4.50
CA LEU A 50 -3.02 6.28 3.81
C LEU A 50 -2.73 5.36 2.63
N THR A 51 -1.81 5.76 1.75
CA THR A 51 -1.39 4.93 0.63
C THR A 51 0.11 4.82 0.51
N VAL A 52 0.55 3.68 -0.04
CA VAL A 52 1.96 3.39 -0.29
C VAL A 52 2.08 2.90 -1.72
N GLU A 53 2.88 3.60 -2.51
CA GLU A 53 3.25 3.14 -3.85
C GLU A 53 4.49 2.25 -3.74
N PHE A 54 4.45 1.10 -4.40
CA PHE A 54 5.56 0.16 -4.44
C PHE A 54 5.51 -0.69 -5.71
N THR A 55 6.59 -1.41 -5.97
CA THR A 55 6.64 -2.44 -7.01
C THR A 55 6.94 -3.80 -6.42
N VAL A 56 6.39 -4.85 -7.03
CA VAL A 56 6.75 -6.25 -6.73
C VAL A 56 7.06 -6.96 -8.04
N LEU A 57 8.29 -7.44 -8.21
CA LEU A 57 8.77 -8.04 -9.46
C LEU A 57 8.52 -7.14 -10.69
N GLY A 58 8.66 -5.82 -10.53
CA GLY A 58 8.40 -4.81 -11.55
C GLY A 58 6.93 -4.46 -11.78
N ILE A 59 5.99 -5.09 -11.08
CA ILE A 59 4.56 -4.79 -11.17
C ILE A 59 4.22 -3.60 -10.27
N PRO A 60 3.60 -2.53 -10.79
CA PRO A 60 3.20 -1.38 -9.99
C PRO A 60 2.00 -1.69 -9.09
N CYS A 61 2.16 -1.40 -7.81
CA CYS A 61 1.16 -1.65 -6.78
C CYS A 61 0.89 -0.39 -5.94
N LEU A 62 -0.31 -0.33 -5.37
CA LEU A 62 -0.73 0.66 -4.39
C LEU A 62 -1.31 -0.07 -3.18
N GLY A 63 -0.68 0.07 -2.02
CA GLY A 63 -1.24 -0.39 -0.75
C GLY A 63 -2.12 0.70 -0.16
N LEU A 64 -3.36 0.38 0.18
CA LEU A 64 -4.31 1.30 0.83
C LEU A 64 -4.61 0.84 2.25
N ASN A 65 -4.33 1.68 3.24
CA ASN A 65 -4.76 1.47 4.62
C ASN A 65 -6.23 1.88 4.77
N GLY A 66 -7.12 0.91 4.57
CA GLY A 66 -8.55 1.12 4.59
C GLY A 66 -9.24 0.61 5.86
N GLY A 67 -8.52 -0.04 6.78
CA GLY A 67 -9.08 -0.62 7.99
C GLY A 67 -9.55 -2.08 7.80
N PRO A 68 -10.19 -2.69 8.81
CA PRO A 68 -10.38 -4.14 8.89
C PRO A 68 -11.53 -4.68 8.01
N ALA A 69 -12.11 -3.83 7.15
CA ALA A 69 -13.29 -4.15 6.35
C ALA A 69 -13.06 -5.30 5.36
N PHE A 70 -11.87 -5.35 4.75
CA PHE A 70 -11.48 -6.41 3.82
C PHE A 70 -10.20 -7.09 4.30
N LYS A 71 -10.17 -8.42 4.20
CA LYS A 71 -9.01 -9.25 4.53
C LYS A 71 -8.55 -9.97 3.28
N HIS A 72 -7.24 -10.16 3.15
CA HIS A 72 -6.69 -11.06 2.15
C HIS A 72 -7.00 -12.50 2.58
N SER A 73 -8.11 -13.03 2.10
CA SER A 73 -8.50 -14.43 2.24
C SER A 73 -8.72 -15.06 0.87
N GLU A 74 -8.67 -16.39 0.82
CA GLU A 74 -9.11 -17.15 -0.36
C GLU A 74 -10.64 -17.16 -0.53
N ALA A 75 -11.38 -16.69 0.49
CA ALA A 75 -12.84 -16.65 0.55
C ALA A 75 -13.45 -15.50 -0.25
#